data_AF-A0A3S3P0J3-F1
#
_entry.id   AF-A0A3S3P0J3-F1
#
_cell.length_a   1.000
_cell.length_b   1.000
_cell.length_c   1.000
_cell.angle_alpha   90.00
_cell.angle_beta   90.00
_cell.angle_gamma   90.00
#
_symmetry.space_group_name_H-M   'P 1'
#
loop_
_entity.id
_entity.type
_entity.pdbx_description
1 polymer ?
#
loop_
_entity_poly.entity_id
_entity_poly.type
_entity_poly.pdbx_seq_one_letter_code
_entity_poly.pdbx_strand_id
1 'polypeptide(L)'
;MTTAILTARFHELLRKCTHINMSQVKQIQAHLTTSGLLFFDVRLLGRLFSVAAGDLSHAHLLLSQIPLHHKNIFFYNILIRSHSQTPTPHCAISIYVLSLRAGLLPDSYTFPLLLKACSLIPACPQGQSAHDTENRRVKFLFGMVLFTSCICYYDHRDSVEF
;
A
#
# COMPACT_ATOMS: atom_id res chain seq x y z
N MET A 1 -19.13 -26.12 -2.81
CA MET A 1 -18.03 -27.06 -2.47
C MET A 1 -16.83 -26.92 -3.43
N THR A 2 -17.06 -26.73 -4.73
CA THR A 2 -16.00 -26.58 -5.75
C THR A 2 -15.17 -25.28 -5.65
N THR A 3 -15.80 -24.15 -5.34
CA THR A 3 -15.12 -22.84 -5.22
C THR A 3 -14.13 -22.78 -4.05
N ALA A 4 -14.50 -23.33 -2.89
CA ALA A 4 -13.64 -23.36 -1.70
C ALA A 4 -12.39 -24.26 -1.89
N ILE A 5 -12.53 -25.38 -2.62
CA ILE A 5 -11.40 -26.25 -2.96
C ILE A 5 -10.45 -25.53 -3.92
N LEU A 6 -11.00 -24.77 -4.87
CA LEU A 6 -10.23 -24.04 -5.87
C LEU A 6 -9.48 -22.84 -5.24
N THR A 7 -10.10 -22.07 -4.34
CA THR A 7 -9.41 -21.00 -3.60
C THR A 7 -8.30 -21.55 -2.70
N ALA A 8 -8.52 -22.70 -2.05
CA ALA A 8 -7.48 -23.38 -1.27
C ALA A 8 -6.27 -23.80 -2.11
N ARG A 9 -6.49 -24.27 -3.35
CA ARG A 9 -5.39 -24.59 -4.29
C ARG A 9 -4.57 -23.35 -4.66
N PHE A 10 -5.23 -22.22 -4.93
CA PHE A 10 -4.52 -20.97 -5.21
C PHE A 10 -3.75 -20.46 -4.00
N HIS A 11 -4.30 -20.60 -2.79
CA HIS A 11 -3.58 -20.31 -1.57
C HIS A 11 -2.31 -21.15 -1.42
N GLU A 12 -2.38 -22.44 -1.73
CA GLU A 12 -1.21 -23.33 -1.67
C GLU A 12 -0.19 -23.01 -2.76
N LEU A 13 -0.64 -22.68 -3.98
CA LEU A 13 0.22 -22.20 -5.07
C LEU A 13 0.96 -20.93 -4.64
N LEU A 14 0.23 -19.91 -4.17
CA LEU A 14 0.82 -18.66 -3.66
C LEU A 14 1.71 -18.86 -2.43
N ARG A 15 1.47 -19.90 -1.62
CA ARG A 15 2.36 -20.25 -0.50
C ARG A 15 3.67 -20.88 -0.98
N LYS A 16 3.62 -21.72 -2.01
CA LYS A 16 4.80 -22.30 -2.67
C LYS A 16 5.55 -21.26 -3.52
N CYS A 17 4.96 -20.09 -3.77
CA CYS A 17 5.60 -18.93 -4.39
C CYS A 17 6.64 -18.23 -3.51
N THR A 18 7.44 -18.96 -2.74
CA THR A 18 8.57 -18.41 -1.98
C THR A 18 9.81 -18.11 -2.85
N HIS A 19 9.85 -18.59 -4.11
CA HIS A 19 10.94 -18.37 -5.07
C HIS A 19 10.46 -18.08 -6.51
N ILE A 20 9.34 -17.37 -6.69
CA ILE A 20 8.66 -17.31 -7.99
C ILE A 20 8.90 -16.01 -8.78
N ASN A 21 9.19 -16.20 -10.06
CA ASN A 21 9.26 -15.22 -11.13
C ASN A 21 7.89 -14.55 -11.36
N MET A 22 7.86 -13.24 -11.53
CA MET A 22 6.66 -12.43 -11.78
C MET A 22 5.76 -12.93 -12.93
N SER A 23 6.30 -13.70 -13.86
CA SER A 23 5.51 -14.36 -14.92
C SER A 23 4.40 -15.27 -14.36
N GLN A 24 4.69 -16.09 -13.35
CA GLN A 24 3.69 -17.00 -12.78
C GLN A 24 2.65 -16.26 -11.94
N VAL A 25 3.05 -15.18 -11.24
CA VAL A 25 2.11 -14.31 -10.51
C VAL A 25 1.10 -13.70 -11.48
N LYS A 26 1.56 -13.20 -12.63
CA LYS A 26 0.71 -12.66 -13.70
C LYS A 26 -0.24 -13.72 -14.27
N GLN A 27 0.21 -14.97 -14.45
CA GLN A 27 -0.64 -16.08 -14.88
C GLN A 27 -1.72 -16.42 -13.85
N ILE A 28 -1.37 -16.49 -12.56
CA ILE A 28 -2.32 -16.74 -11.48
C ILE A 28 -3.35 -15.61 -11.42
N GLN A 29 -2.92 -14.35 -11.46
CA GLN A 29 -3.83 -13.20 -11.51
C GLN A 29 -4.78 -13.30 -12.71
N ALA A 30 -4.26 -13.52 -13.91
CA ALA A 30 -5.07 -13.64 -15.12
C ALA A 30 -6.13 -14.74 -14.97
N HIS A 31 -5.76 -15.90 -14.45
CA HIS A 31 -6.68 -17.01 -14.22
C HIS A 31 -7.73 -16.67 -13.15
N LEU A 32 -7.34 -16.02 -12.05
CA LEU A 32 -8.28 -15.59 -11.01
C LEU A 32 -9.28 -14.54 -11.54
N THR A 33 -8.83 -13.63 -12.41
CA THR A 33 -9.68 -12.64 -13.05
C THR A 33 -10.67 -13.30 -14.01
N THR A 34 -10.21 -14.18 -14.91
CA THR A 34 -11.08 -14.82 -15.92
C THR A 34 -12.05 -15.85 -15.33
N SER A 35 -11.69 -16.47 -14.20
CA SER A 35 -12.58 -17.38 -13.46
C SER A 35 -13.55 -16.66 -12.51
N GLY A 36 -13.45 -15.34 -12.36
CA GLY A 36 -14.30 -14.56 -11.45
C GLY A 36 -14.00 -14.78 -9.96
N LEU A 37 -12.86 -15.40 -9.62
CA LEU A 37 -12.50 -15.76 -8.25
C LEU A 37 -11.63 -14.72 -7.56
N LEU A 38 -11.07 -13.77 -8.29
CA LEU A 38 -10.12 -12.78 -7.77
C LEU A 38 -10.65 -12.01 -6.55
N PHE A 39 -11.93 -11.63 -6.59
CA PHE A 39 -12.57 -10.86 -5.53
C PHE A 39 -13.40 -11.71 -4.56
N PHE A 40 -13.45 -13.03 -4.77
CA PHE A 40 -14.29 -13.94 -3.97
C PHE A 40 -13.70 -14.21 -2.57
N ASP A 41 -12.37 -14.24 -2.43
CA ASP A 41 -11.68 -14.39 -1.15
C ASP A 41 -10.68 -13.24 -0.93
N VAL A 42 -10.99 -12.36 0.03
CA VAL A 42 -10.15 -11.22 0.40
C VAL A 42 -8.75 -11.64 0.86
N ARG A 43 -8.60 -12.82 1.48
CA ARG A 43 -7.30 -13.34 1.89
C ARG A 43 -6.50 -13.79 0.68
N LEU A 44 -7.16 -14.32 -0.33
CA LEU A 44 -6.50 -14.73 -1.58
C LEU A 44 -6.00 -13.50 -2.33
N LEU A 45 -6.83 -12.48 -2.46
CA LEU A 45 -6.46 -11.18 -3.02
C LEU A 45 -5.31 -10.55 -2.21
N GLY A 46 -5.40 -10.57 -0.87
CA GLY A 46 -4.35 -10.11 0.04
C GLY A 46 -2.99 -10.77 -0.17
N ARG A 47 -2.98 -12.09 -0.37
CA ARG A 47 -1.75 -12.84 -0.67
C ARG A 47 -1.23 -12.53 -2.07
N LEU A 48 -2.09 -12.54 -3.09
CA LEU A 48 -1.71 -12.20 -4.45
C LEU A 48 -1.06 -10.82 -4.50
N PHE A 49 -1.68 -9.84 -3.85
CA PHE A 49 -1.19 -8.48 -3.79
C PHE A 49 0.17 -8.38 -3.08
N SER A 50 0.32 -9.09 -1.95
CA SER A 50 1.61 -9.15 -1.23
C SER A 50 2.75 -9.69 -2.11
N VAL A 51 2.48 -10.71 -2.93
CA VAL A 51 3.49 -11.26 -3.86
C VAL A 51 3.71 -10.33 -5.05
N ALA A 52 2.63 -9.76 -5.61
CA ALA A 52 2.70 -8.80 -6.72
C ALA A 52 3.51 -7.55 -6.37
N ALA A 53 3.52 -7.13 -5.10
CA ALA A 53 4.29 -5.98 -4.61
C ALA A 53 5.82 -6.11 -4.74
N GLY A 54 6.33 -7.30 -5.11
CA GLY A 54 7.72 -7.47 -5.57
C GLY A 54 8.01 -6.78 -6.90
N ASP A 55 6.99 -6.51 -7.72
CA ASP A 55 7.04 -5.69 -8.94
C ASP A 55 6.05 -4.55 -8.77
N LEU A 56 6.56 -3.38 -8.39
CA LEU A 56 5.73 -2.21 -8.09
C LEU A 56 4.80 -1.86 -9.28
N SER A 57 5.29 -1.92 -10.51
CA SER A 57 4.49 -1.63 -11.71
C SER A 57 3.29 -2.58 -11.81
N HIS A 58 3.50 -3.87 -11.52
CA HIS A 58 2.43 -4.85 -11.50
C HIS A 58 1.46 -4.64 -10.33
N ALA A 59 1.96 -4.31 -9.14
CA ALA A 59 1.11 -4.05 -7.98
C ALA A 59 0.22 -2.81 -8.16
N HIS A 60 0.72 -1.75 -8.79
CA HIS A 60 -0.09 -0.58 -9.18
C HIS A 60 -1.19 -0.95 -10.16
N LEU A 61 -0.87 -1.78 -11.17
CA LEU A 61 -1.87 -2.29 -12.13
C LEU A 61 -2.92 -3.15 -11.43
N LEU A 62 -2.53 -4.04 -10.51
CA LEU A 62 -3.48 -4.83 -9.75
C LEU A 62 -4.37 -3.94 -8.88
N LEU A 63 -3.81 -2.92 -8.20
CA LEU A 63 -4.59 -1.99 -7.39
C LEU A 63 -5.65 -1.23 -8.22
N SER A 64 -5.32 -0.84 -9.46
CA SER A 64 -6.26 -0.14 -10.34
C SER A 64 -7.38 -1.05 -10.85
N GLN A 65 -7.15 -2.36 -10.90
CA GLN A 65 -8.15 -3.36 -11.26
C GLN A 65 -9.10 -3.74 -10.11
N ILE A 66 -8.74 -3.47 -8.85
CA ILE A 66 -9.59 -3.78 -7.70
C ILE A 66 -10.78 -2.79 -7.64
N PRO A 67 -12.04 -3.28 -7.67
CA PRO A 67 -13.22 -2.44 -7.52
C PRO A 67 -13.23 -1.70 -6.18
N LEU A 68 -13.81 -0.49 -6.14
CA LEU A 68 -13.79 0.38 -4.96
C LEU A 68 -14.27 -0.33 -3.67
N HIS A 69 -15.33 -1.14 -3.76
CA HIS A 69 -15.88 -1.90 -2.62
C HIS A 69 -14.99 -3.05 -2.11
N HIS A 70 -14.00 -3.48 -2.90
CA HIS A 70 -12.99 -4.44 -2.48
C HIS A 70 -11.66 -3.78 -2.09
N LYS A 71 -11.52 -2.46 -2.24
CA LYS A 71 -10.32 -1.75 -1.81
C LYS A 71 -10.26 -1.73 -0.29
N ASN A 72 -9.07 -1.99 0.24
CA ASN A 72 -8.78 -2.05 1.67
C ASN A 72 -7.46 -1.33 1.93
N ILE A 73 -7.36 -0.63 3.06
CA ILE A 73 -6.15 0.10 3.45
C ILE A 73 -4.90 -0.79 3.46
N PHE A 74 -5.06 -2.08 3.71
CA PHE A 74 -4.01 -3.08 3.64
C PHE A 74 -3.23 -3.06 2.31
N PHE A 75 -3.90 -2.96 1.16
CA PHE A 75 -3.23 -2.93 -0.15
C PHE A 75 -2.39 -1.66 -0.33
N TYR A 76 -2.89 -0.54 0.17
CA TYR A 76 -2.17 0.72 0.18
C TYR A 76 -0.96 0.66 1.11
N ASN A 77 -1.12 0.10 2.31
CA ASN A 77 -0.03 -0.11 3.26
C ASN A 77 1.09 -0.97 2.69
N ILE A 78 0.76 -2.01 1.91
CA ILE A 78 1.76 -2.81 1.18
C ILE A 78 2.54 -1.91 0.21
N LEU A 79 1.87 -1.10 -0.62
CA LEU A 79 2.55 -0.23 -1.58
C LEU A 79 3.37 0.88 -0.92
N ILE A 80 2.86 1.50 0.15
CA ILE A 80 3.60 2.49 0.95
C ILE A 80 4.87 1.84 1.50
N ARG A 81 4.76 0.63 2.06
CA ARG A 81 5.91 -0.14 2.54
C ARG A 81 6.90 -0.43 1.42
N SER A 82 6.46 -0.95 0.28
CA SER A 82 7.33 -1.30 -0.84
C SER A 82 8.03 -0.05 -1.41
N HIS A 83 7.33 1.07 -1.56
CA HIS A 83 7.97 2.34 -1.98
C HIS A 83 8.97 2.86 -0.95
N SER A 84 8.71 2.69 0.35
CA SER A 84 9.66 3.06 1.42
C SER A 84 10.94 2.21 1.45
N GLN A 85 10.99 1.12 0.67
CA GLN A 85 12.12 0.19 0.59
C GLN A 85 12.83 0.24 -0.78
N THR A 86 12.39 1.11 -1.68
CA THR A 86 12.96 1.26 -3.03
C THR A 86 13.47 2.69 -3.24
N PRO A 87 14.17 3.00 -4.35
CA PRO A 87 14.61 4.36 -4.69
C PRO A 87 13.48 5.38 -4.95
N THR A 88 12.22 5.03 -4.68
CA THR A 88 11.05 5.87 -4.94
C THR A 88 10.22 6.19 -3.68
N PRO A 89 10.84 6.61 -2.55
CA PRO A 89 10.13 6.82 -1.30
C PRO A 89 9.07 7.94 -1.38
N HIS A 90 9.22 8.90 -2.29
CA HIS A 90 8.24 9.96 -2.53
C HIS A 90 6.89 9.41 -3.04
N CYS A 91 6.88 8.29 -3.77
CA CYS A 91 5.65 7.65 -4.24
C CYS A 91 4.79 7.11 -3.09
N ALA A 92 5.38 6.80 -1.93
CA ALA A 92 4.63 6.36 -0.75
C ALA A 92 3.60 7.42 -0.30
N ILE A 93 3.96 8.70 -0.42
CA ILE A 93 3.05 9.82 -0.12
C ILE A 93 1.89 9.86 -1.12
N SER A 94 2.18 9.70 -2.41
CA SER A 94 1.15 9.64 -3.45
C SER A 94 0.16 8.49 -3.22
N ILE A 95 0.65 7.33 -2.76
CA ILE A 95 -0.21 6.19 -2.41
C ILE A 95 -1.10 6.49 -1.20
N TYR A 96 -0.58 7.17 -0.18
CA TYR A 96 -1.40 7.63 0.95
C TYR A 96 -2.50 8.60 0.51
N VAL A 97 -2.19 9.58 -0.34
CA VAL A 97 -3.22 10.48 -0.89
C VAL A 97 -4.26 9.69 -1.70
N LEU A 98 -3.83 8.66 -2.44
CA LEU A 98 -4.73 7.79 -3.18
C LEU A 98 -5.64 6.96 -2.27
N SER A 99 -5.20 6.54 -1.08
CA SER A 99 -6.05 5.83 -0.12
C SER A 99 -7.13 6.77 0.43
N LEU A 100 -6.77 8.00 0.78
CA LEU A 100 -7.72 9.02 1.22
C LEU A 100 -8.77 9.33 0.15
N ARG A 101 -8.35 9.48 -1.11
CA ARG A 101 -9.27 9.70 -2.24
C ARG A 101 -10.19 8.50 -2.52
N ALA A 102 -9.78 7.30 -2.11
CA ALA A 102 -10.63 6.11 -2.16
C ALA A 102 -11.60 6.01 -0.97
N GLY A 103 -11.64 7.02 -0.09
CA GLY A 103 -12.47 7.03 1.12
C GLY A 103 -11.96 6.10 2.23
N LEU A 104 -10.71 5.63 2.13
CA LEU A 104 -10.12 4.74 3.12
C LEU A 104 -9.37 5.53 4.18
N LEU A 105 -9.62 5.18 5.45
CA LEU A 105 -8.91 5.74 6.58
C LEU A 105 -7.56 5.03 6.77
N PRO A 106 -6.45 5.77 6.83
CA PRO A 106 -5.15 5.27 7.26
C PRO A 106 -5.24 4.66 8.66
N ASP A 107 -4.49 3.59 8.91
CA ASP A 107 -4.45 2.94 10.22
C ASP A 107 -3.12 3.22 10.94
N SER A 108 -2.98 2.70 12.16
CA SER A 108 -1.74 2.82 12.95
C SER A 108 -0.51 2.21 12.27
N TYR A 109 -0.68 1.35 11.26
CA TYR A 109 0.43 0.80 10.46
C TYR A 109 0.84 1.73 9.32
N THR A 110 -0.08 2.54 8.80
CA THR A 110 0.20 3.48 7.70
C THR A 110 1.24 4.53 8.10
N PHE A 111 1.10 5.12 9.29
CA PHE A 111 1.93 6.27 9.69
C PHE A 111 3.42 5.95 9.90
N PRO A 112 3.82 4.85 10.58
CA PRO A 112 5.23 4.47 10.67
C PRO A 112 5.87 4.25 9.29
N LEU A 113 5.13 3.69 8.33
CA LEU A 113 5.62 3.49 6.96
C LEU A 113 5.86 4.82 6.24
N LEU A 114 4.95 5.78 6.42
CA LEU A 114 5.09 7.12 5.85
C LEU A 114 6.22 7.92 6.48
N LEU A 115 6.39 7.85 7.80
CA LEU A 115 7.52 8.47 8.49
C LEU A 115 8.85 7.91 7.98
N LYS A 116 8.94 6.58 7.80
CA LYS A 116 10.11 5.94 7.19
C LYS A 116 10.36 6.48 5.77
N ALA A 117 9.34 6.51 4.93
CA ALA A 117 9.49 7.03 3.56
C ALA A 117 9.95 8.50 3.56
N CYS A 118 9.36 9.35 4.41
CA CYS A 118 9.73 10.76 4.53
C CYS A 118 11.19 10.96 4.94
N SER A 119 11.71 10.10 5.81
CA SER A 119 13.11 10.14 6.24
C SER A 119 14.10 9.87 5.09
N LEU A 120 13.68 9.09 4.09
CA LEU A 120 14.49 8.65 2.96
C LEU A 120 14.43 9.58 1.74
N ILE A 121 13.47 10.50 1.68
CA ILE A 121 13.39 11.47 0.57
C ILE A 121 14.56 12.45 0.71
N PRO A 122 15.49 12.54 -0.26
CA PRO A 122 16.61 13.47 -0.17
C PRO A 122 16.11 14.92 -0.14
N ALA A 123 16.76 15.78 0.64
CA ALA A 123 16.56 17.21 0.50
C ALA A 123 17.10 17.63 -0.88
N CYS A 124 16.36 18.49 -1.58
CA CYS A 124 16.71 18.96 -2.92
C CYS A 124 18.16 19.48 -2.95
N PRO A 125 19.02 19.04 -3.89
CA PRO A 125 20.43 19.45 -3.93
C PRO A 125 20.68 20.88 -4.41
N GLN A 126 19.64 21.64 -4.78
CA GLN A 126 19.77 23.03 -5.25
C GLN A 126 19.71 24.08 -4.13
N GLY A 127 19.73 23.67 -2.86
CA GLY A 127 19.60 24.55 -1.70
C GLY A 127 20.90 24.94 -0.99
N GLN A 128 22.03 25.12 -1.68
CA GLN A 128 23.29 25.50 -1.03
C GLN A 128 23.37 26.95 -0.50
N SER A 129 22.26 27.68 -0.39
CA SER A 129 22.26 29.03 0.17
C SER A 129 20.99 29.30 0.95
N ALA A 130 21.10 29.38 2.29
CA ALA A 130 20.11 29.81 3.29
C ALA A 130 18.71 29.13 3.32
N HIS A 131 18.35 28.33 2.32
CA HIS A 131 17.06 27.65 2.15
C HIS A 131 17.01 26.26 2.84
N ASP A 132 18.12 25.81 3.43
CA ASP A 132 18.24 24.53 4.14
C ASP A 132 17.32 24.44 5.37
N THR A 133 16.90 25.58 5.93
CA THR A 133 15.91 25.61 7.03
C THR A 133 14.49 25.34 6.54
N GLU A 134 14.14 25.74 5.31
CA GLU A 134 12.79 25.57 4.76
C GLU A 134 12.54 24.16 4.24
N ASN A 135 13.54 23.51 3.64
CA ASN A 135 13.41 22.13 3.18
C ASN A 135 13.39 21.14 4.36
N ARG A 136 14.11 21.47 5.45
CA ARG A 136 13.97 20.77 6.74
C ARG A 136 12.57 21.02 7.35
N ARG A 137 12.00 22.22 7.18
CA ARG A 137 10.60 22.52 7.52
C ARG A 137 9.60 21.74 6.67
N VAL A 138 9.81 21.47 5.38
CA VAL A 138 8.87 20.64 4.59
C VAL A 138 8.84 19.19 5.07
N LYS A 139 10.00 18.58 5.37
CA LYS A 139 10.03 17.26 6.01
C LYS A 139 9.36 17.25 7.38
N PHE A 140 9.57 18.30 8.17
CA PHE A 140 8.99 18.47 9.51
C PHE A 140 7.48 18.78 9.47
N LEU A 141 7.03 19.64 8.55
CA LEU A 141 5.65 20.03 8.30
C LEU A 141 4.86 18.85 7.75
N PHE A 142 5.45 18.01 6.90
CA PHE A 142 4.78 16.81 6.41
C PHE A 142 4.69 15.73 7.48
N GLY A 143 5.73 15.57 8.30
CA GLY A 143 5.68 14.78 9.53
C GLY A 143 4.62 15.30 10.51
N MET A 144 4.46 16.61 10.64
CA MET A 144 3.41 17.26 11.42
C MET A 144 2.02 17.06 10.81
N VAL A 145 1.83 17.15 9.49
CA VAL A 145 0.54 16.88 8.84
C VAL A 145 0.12 15.43 9.06
N LEU A 146 1.06 14.49 8.98
CA LEU A 146 0.80 13.09 9.36
C LEU A 146 0.46 12.97 10.84
N PHE A 147 1.15 13.72 11.71
CA PHE A 147 0.86 13.75 13.15
C PHE A 147 -0.51 14.35 13.46
N THR A 148 -0.93 15.43 12.80
CA THR A 148 -2.28 16.01 12.92
C THR A 148 -3.33 15.05 12.38
N SER A 149 -3.08 14.38 11.25
CA SER A 149 -3.95 13.31 10.74
C SER A 149 -4.05 12.13 11.72
N CYS A 150 -2.96 11.78 12.44
CA CYS A 150 -3.01 10.80 13.53
C CYS A 150 -3.87 11.31 14.70
N ILE A 151 -3.65 12.54 15.16
CA ILE A 151 -4.40 13.12 16.29
C ILE A 151 -5.89 13.16 15.96
N CYS A 152 -6.27 13.69 14.79
CA CYS A 152 -7.66 13.70 14.35
C CYS A 152 -8.25 12.29 14.23
N TYR A 153 -7.46 11.27 13.85
CA TYR A 153 -7.90 9.89 13.82
C TYR A 153 -8.18 9.31 15.22
N TYR A 154 -7.31 9.57 16.20
CA TYR A 154 -7.51 9.11 17.58
C TYR A 154 -8.65 9.87 18.26
N ASP A 155 -8.71 11.19 18.10
CA ASP A 155 -9.76 12.06 18.64
C ASP A 155 -11.15 11.70 18.11
N HIS A 156 -11.25 11.37 16.82
CA HIS A 156 -12.51 10.94 16.24
C HIS A 156 -12.91 9.52 16.65
N ARG A 157 -11.96 8.63 16.97
CA ARG A 157 -12.25 7.26 17.44
C ARG A 157 -12.77 7.25 18.88
N ASP A 158 -12.21 8.08 19.75
CA ASP A 158 -12.65 8.21 21.14
C ASP A 158 -14.08 8.79 21.26
N SER A 159 -14.58 9.46 20.21
CA SER A 159 -15.94 10.02 20.16
C SER A 159 -17.01 9.07 19.57
N VAL A 160 -16.65 7.87 19.10
CA VAL A 160 -17.61 6.85 18.60
C VAL A 160 -17.72 5.63 19.54
N GLU A 161 -16.96 5.58 20.64
CA GLU A 161 -17.01 4.49 21.63
C GLU A 161 -17.94 4.76 22.84
N PHE A 162 -18.94 5.65 22.72
CA PHE A 162 -19.98 5.89 23.73
C PHE A 162 -21.40 5.74 23.18
#